data_AF-A0A1B0DKQ6-F1
#
_entry.id   AF-A0A1B0DKQ6-F1
#
_cell.length_a   1.000
_cell.length_b   1.000
_cell.length_c   1.000
_cell.angle_alpha   90.00
_cell.angle_beta   90.00
_cell.angle_gamma   90.00
#
_symmetry.space_group_name_H-M   'P 1'
#
loop_
_entity.id
_entity.type
_entity.pdbx_description
1 polymer ?
#
loop_
_entity_poly.entity_id
_entity_poly.type
_entity_poly.pdbx_seq_one_letter_code
_entity_poly.pdbx_strand_id
1 'polypeptide(L)'
;MLKDVKFRYLLDTSPRGIVYLNNFVIQVERREDEEQNLKQQEIFDILVAAGYFRARIKGLSAFDKIVGGMVWCMEACDFDVDVDLLFSENLTIGQKIALTEKIVAVLPKMSCPHLIEPHQIQGLDFINIFPVIQWLVKRSVENRAERAEKLKSFAVGQFHNHFKLQVDKVAKEKNTKVLENIEKIQNLYAPRREFKKKSSAGSAEDELTRVRITLLEFGDKGRLLATNRQKSTEKSLSTEEMEEKASEVDE
;
A
#
# COMPACT_ATOMS: atom_id res chain seq x y z
N MET A 1 26.79 84.88 -11.26
CA MET A 1 25.79 84.00 -10.63
C MET A 1 26.14 82.55 -10.94
N LEU A 2 26.28 81.76 -9.88
CA LEU A 2 26.14 80.30 -9.77
C LEU A 2 26.78 79.39 -10.84
N LYS A 3 27.80 78.63 -10.41
CA LYS A 3 27.85 77.16 -10.54
C LYS A 3 29.00 76.60 -9.68
N ASP A 4 28.71 76.47 -8.39
CA ASP A 4 29.45 75.60 -7.46
C ASP A 4 28.38 74.80 -6.70
N VAL A 5 28.18 73.53 -7.07
CA VAL A 5 27.40 72.60 -6.25
C VAL A 5 28.13 71.26 -6.25
N LYS A 6 28.99 71.09 -5.23
CA LYS A 6 29.52 69.81 -4.79
C LYS A 6 28.34 68.89 -4.42
N PHE A 7 28.11 67.84 -5.20
CA PHE A 7 27.31 66.70 -4.75
C PHE A 7 28.11 65.91 -3.71
N ARG A 8 27.83 66.20 -2.44
CA ARG A 8 28.31 65.45 -1.28
C ARG A 8 27.27 64.35 -1.02
N TYR A 9 27.55 63.12 -1.45
CA TYR A 9 26.76 61.95 -1.07
C TYR A 9 26.97 61.69 0.42
N LEU A 10 25.96 62.02 1.24
CA LEU A 10 25.82 61.57 2.62
C LEU A 10 25.06 60.24 2.58
N LEU A 11 25.81 59.13 2.60
CA LEU A 11 25.25 57.82 2.92
C LEU A 11 25.20 57.71 4.45
N ASP A 12 24.06 58.05 5.04
CA ASP A 12 23.78 57.75 6.44
C ASP A 12 23.00 56.43 6.51
N THR A 13 23.69 55.35 6.88
CA THR A 13 23.09 54.03 7.06
C THR A 13 22.41 53.94 8.42
N SER A 14 21.13 54.30 8.46
CA SER A 14 20.23 53.99 9.57
C SER A 14 19.83 52.51 9.56
N PRO A 15 19.79 51.81 10.71
CA PRO A 15 19.57 50.36 10.82
C PRO A 15 18.14 49.89 10.50
N ARG A 16 17.33 50.72 9.83
CA ARG A 16 15.91 50.44 9.53
C ARG A 16 15.57 50.34 8.05
N GLY A 17 16.57 50.29 7.16
CA GLY A 17 16.33 49.96 5.74
C GLY A 17 15.37 50.92 5.02
N ILE A 18 15.38 52.21 5.39
CA ILE A 18 14.60 53.24 4.69
C ILE A 18 15.52 53.97 3.73
N VAL A 19 15.30 53.81 2.42
CA VAL A 19 16.00 54.55 1.36
C VAL A 19 15.11 55.72 0.94
N TYR A 20 15.63 56.95 1.03
CA TYR A 20 14.91 58.15 0.62
C TYR A 20 15.27 58.52 -0.83
N LEU A 21 14.31 58.43 -1.73
CA LEU A 21 14.36 59.02 -3.08
C LEU A 21 13.27 60.11 -3.17
N ASN A 22 13.69 61.36 -3.37
CA ASN A 22 12.83 62.50 -3.70
C ASN A 22 11.51 62.60 -2.91
N ASN A 23 11.59 62.59 -1.57
CA ASN A 23 10.45 62.80 -0.66
C ASN A 23 9.25 61.84 -0.80
N PHE A 24 9.39 60.71 -1.49
CA PHE A 24 8.43 59.62 -1.42
C PHE A 24 9.00 58.48 -0.56
N VAL A 25 8.27 58.11 0.50
CA VAL A 25 8.55 56.91 1.29
C VAL A 25 8.09 55.71 0.47
N ILE A 26 9.01 55.07 -0.25
CA ILE A 26 8.73 53.78 -0.88
C ILE A 26 8.94 52.72 0.19
N GLN A 27 7.85 52.27 0.80
CA GLN A 27 7.82 51.10 1.68
C GLN A 27 7.91 49.84 0.79
N VAL A 28 9.12 49.37 0.52
CA VAL A 28 9.34 48.11 -0.19
C VAL A 28 9.18 46.95 0.80
N GLU A 29 8.12 46.16 0.58
CA GLU A 29 8.06 44.71 0.76
C GLU A 29 8.54 44.11 2.09
N ARG A 30 7.75 44.25 3.16
CA ARG A 30 7.91 43.46 4.40
C ARG A 30 7.03 42.21 4.46
N ARG A 31 6.14 41.98 3.49
CA ARG A 31 5.14 40.90 3.52
C ARG A 31 5.63 39.57 2.96
N GLU A 32 6.40 39.58 1.88
CA GLU A 32 6.89 38.35 1.24
C GLU A 32 7.83 37.58 2.18
N ASP A 33 8.66 38.29 2.95
CA ASP A 33 9.55 37.69 3.95
C ASP A 33 8.81 36.97 5.09
N GLU A 34 7.63 37.45 5.51
CA GLU A 34 6.85 36.82 6.58
C GLU A 34 6.25 35.48 6.13
N GLU A 35 5.68 35.43 4.92
CA GLU A 35 5.12 34.21 4.34
C GLU A 35 6.21 33.17 4.04
N GLN A 36 7.34 33.60 3.49
CA GLN A 36 8.51 32.74 3.25
C GLN A 36 9.05 32.15 4.55
N ASN A 37 9.14 32.94 5.63
CA ASN A 37 9.58 32.46 6.95
C ASN A 37 8.61 31.45 7.58
N LEU A 38 7.30 31.64 7.42
CA LEU A 38 6.30 30.66 7.87
C LEU A 38 6.43 29.35 7.10
N LYS A 39 6.54 29.42 5.76
CA LYS A 39 6.73 28.25 4.91
C LYS A 39 8.03 27.52 5.22
N GLN A 40 9.11 28.26 5.49
CA GLN A 40 10.38 27.69 5.92
C GLN A 40 10.23 26.86 7.21
N GLN A 41 9.53 27.38 8.22
CA GLN A 41 9.29 26.66 9.47
C GLN A 41 8.45 25.41 9.24
N GLU A 42 7.38 25.51 8.46
CA GLU A 42 6.55 24.35 8.08
C GLU A 42 7.37 23.26 7.37
N ILE A 43 8.26 23.64 6.45
CA ILE A 43 9.18 22.70 5.79
C ILE A 43 10.06 21.97 6.82
N PHE A 44 10.65 22.71 7.76
CA PHE A 44 11.50 22.11 8.78
C PHE A 44 10.73 21.18 9.69
N ASP A 45 9.51 21.53 10.07
CA ASP A 45 8.67 20.69 10.91
C ASP A 45 8.27 19.39 10.20
N ILE A 46 7.89 19.46 8.92
CA ILE A 46 7.58 18.28 8.10
C ILE A 46 8.82 17.38 7.96
N LEU A 47 10.00 17.96 7.72
CA LEU A 47 11.26 17.19 7.62
C LEU A 47 11.62 16.51 8.96
N VAL A 48 11.46 17.21 10.09
CA VAL A 48 11.71 16.64 11.41
C VAL A 48 10.71 15.52 11.72
N ALA A 49 9.43 15.72 11.40
CA ALA A 49 8.40 14.70 11.55
C ALA A 49 8.65 13.46 10.68
N ALA A 50 9.26 13.64 9.51
CA ALA A 50 9.67 12.54 8.65
C ALA A 50 10.83 11.72 9.25
N GLY A 51 11.68 12.33 10.09
CA GLY A 51 12.85 11.71 10.71
C GLY A 51 14.18 12.41 10.41
N TYR A 52 14.18 13.55 9.71
CA TYR A 52 15.37 14.34 9.42
C TYR A 52 15.64 15.39 10.51
N PHE A 53 16.33 14.98 11.58
CA PHE A 53 16.56 15.85 12.75
C PHE A 53 17.58 16.99 12.53
N ARG A 54 18.41 16.92 11.47
CA ARG A 54 19.42 17.95 11.20
C ARG A 54 18.80 19.31 10.85
N ALA A 55 17.53 19.34 10.41
CA ALA A 55 16.78 20.58 10.21
C ALA A 55 16.65 21.44 11.49
N ARG A 56 16.71 20.83 12.68
CA ARG A 56 16.59 21.52 13.97
C ARG A 56 17.88 22.21 14.44
N ILE A 57 19.03 21.93 13.81
CA ILE A 57 20.33 22.46 14.23
C ILE A 57 20.38 23.97 13.97
N LYS A 58 20.62 24.79 15.02
CA LYS A 58 20.58 26.26 14.95
C LYS A 58 21.81 26.92 14.30
N GLY A 59 22.81 26.14 13.89
CA GLY A 59 24.03 26.62 13.21
C GLY A 59 24.14 26.24 11.74
N LEU A 60 23.16 25.51 11.19
CA LEU A 60 23.18 25.08 9.79
C LEU A 60 22.38 26.06 8.92
N SER A 61 22.88 26.35 7.72
CA SER A 61 22.18 27.26 6.80
C SER A 61 20.82 26.68 6.36
N ALA A 62 19.87 27.55 6.05
CA ALA A 62 18.55 27.11 5.57
C ALA A 62 18.64 26.27 4.29
N PHE A 63 19.57 26.63 3.40
CA PHE A 63 19.90 25.87 2.19
C PHE A 63 20.35 24.45 2.53
N ASP A 64 21.33 24.29 3.42
CA ASP A 64 21.88 22.96 3.74
C ASP A 64 20.85 22.08 4.44
N LYS A 65 19.94 22.67 5.24
CA LYS A 65 18.81 21.96 5.84
C LYS A 65 17.82 21.44 4.80
N ILE A 66 17.46 22.27 3.81
CA ILE A 66 16.54 21.90 2.74
C ILE A 66 17.16 20.84 1.84
N VAL A 67 18.35 21.13 1.31
CA VAL A 67 19.06 20.25 0.37
C VAL A 67 19.37 18.93 1.04
N GLY A 68 19.85 18.96 2.29
CA GLY A 68 20.06 17.75 3.08
C GLY A 68 18.77 16.97 3.33
N GLY A 69 17.65 17.66 3.59
CA GLY A 69 16.33 17.03 3.74
C GLY A 69 15.82 16.39 2.44
N MET A 70 16.02 17.05 1.30
CA MET A 70 15.68 16.53 -0.02
C MET A 70 16.48 15.27 -0.36
N VAL A 71 17.80 15.33 -0.18
CA VAL A 71 18.69 14.17 -0.41
C VAL A 71 18.33 13.01 0.52
N TRP A 72 18.04 13.29 1.79
CA TRP A 72 17.59 12.25 2.73
C TRP A 72 16.27 11.59 2.30
N CYS A 73 15.35 12.36 1.70
CA CYS A 73 14.12 11.79 1.13
C CYS A 73 14.40 10.96 -0.14
N MET A 74 15.37 11.37 -0.97
CA MET A 74 15.78 10.64 -2.18
C MET A 74 16.45 9.30 -1.86
N GLU A 75 17.39 9.30 -0.91
CA GLU A 75 18.07 8.09 -0.44
C GLU A 75 17.05 7.08 0.11
N ALA A 76 16.05 7.58 0.85
CA ALA A 76 14.96 6.75 1.35
C ALA A 76 14.03 6.19 0.26
N CYS A 77 14.06 6.74 -0.95
CA CYS A 77 13.35 6.25 -2.14
C CYS A 77 14.21 5.31 -3.01
N ASP A 78 15.38 4.87 -2.53
CA ASP A 78 16.36 4.04 -3.26
C ASP A 78 16.96 4.70 -4.51
N PHE A 79 16.97 6.03 -4.54
CA PHE A 79 17.72 6.79 -5.55
C PHE A 79 19.05 7.21 -4.97
N ASP A 80 20.12 6.65 -5.54
CA ASP A 80 21.47 7.02 -5.18
C ASP A 80 21.81 8.38 -5.80
N VAL A 81 22.03 9.37 -4.93
CA VAL A 81 22.57 10.67 -5.33
C VAL A 81 23.98 10.69 -4.80
N ASP A 82 24.98 10.54 -5.69
CA ASP A 82 26.40 10.58 -5.32
C ASP A 82 26.78 11.97 -4.79
N VAL A 83 27.03 12.05 -3.48
CA VAL A 83 26.23 12.79 -2.49
C VAL A 83 26.94 12.82 -1.15
N ASP A 84 28.27 12.93 -1.10
CA ASP A 84 29.09 13.26 0.09
C ASP A 84 28.77 14.66 0.70
N LEU A 85 27.52 15.11 0.54
CA LEU A 85 26.91 16.33 1.03
C LEU A 85 26.73 16.32 2.54
N LEU A 86 26.54 15.14 3.15
CA LEU A 86 26.21 15.03 4.56
C LEU A 86 27.36 15.49 5.48
N PHE A 87 28.57 15.70 4.97
CA PHE A 87 29.76 15.94 5.79
C PHE A 87 30.59 17.19 5.44
N SER A 88 30.18 17.97 4.44
CA SER A 88 30.96 19.15 4.02
C SER A 88 30.28 20.46 4.45
N GLU A 89 30.67 21.01 5.60
CA GLU A 89 30.15 22.29 6.13
C GLU A 89 30.45 23.50 5.23
N ASN A 90 31.45 23.43 4.35
CA ASN A 90 31.91 24.53 3.50
C ASN A 90 31.88 24.19 2.00
N LEU A 91 30.71 23.80 1.48
CA LEU A 91 30.55 23.61 0.04
C LEU A 91 30.75 24.94 -0.69
N THR A 92 31.63 24.93 -1.70
CA THR A 92 31.81 26.07 -2.60
C THR A 92 30.51 26.35 -3.36
N ILE A 93 30.28 27.61 -3.75
CA ILE A 93 29.04 28.00 -4.44
C ILE A 93 28.80 27.17 -5.72
N GLY A 94 29.87 26.84 -6.46
CA GLY A 94 29.79 25.99 -7.65
C GLY A 94 29.38 24.55 -7.33
N GLN A 95 29.83 24.00 -6.20
CA GLN A 95 29.35 22.69 -5.74
C GLN A 95 27.87 22.77 -5.37
N LYS A 96 27.43 23.80 -4.65
CA LYS A 96 26.00 23.97 -4.29
C LYS A 96 25.10 23.99 -5.53
N ILE A 97 25.51 24.70 -6.59
CA ILE A 97 24.77 24.77 -7.85
C ILE A 97 24.71 23.38 -8.53
N ALA A 98 25.86 22.74 -8.74
CA ALA A 98 25.91 21.41 -9.37
C ALA A 98 25.08 20.36 -8.61
N LEU A 99 24.97 20.50 -7.29
CA LEU A 99 24.16 19.63 -6.45
C LEU A 99 22.66 19.86 -6.63
N THR A 100 22.23 21.12 -6.65
CA THR A 100 20.81 21.44 -6.92
C THR A 100 20.39 20.96 -8.31
N GLU A 101 21.25 21.05 -9.31
CA GLU A 101 21.00 20.52 -10.65
C GLU A 101 20.83 18.99 -10.66
N LYS A 102 21.70 18.26 -9.95
CA LYS A 102 21.57 16.80 -9.81
C LYS A 102 20.25 16.42 -9.14
N ILE A 103 19.87 17.09 -8.06
CA ILE A 103 18.61 16.87 -7.34
C ILE A 103 17.42 17.10 -8.29
N VAL A 104 17.41 18.23 -8.99
CA VAL A 104 16.35 18.56 -9.96
C VAL A 104 16.29 17.54 -11.10
N ALA A 105 17.42 17.00 -11.56
CA ALA A 105 17.45 15.95 -12.58
C ALA A 105 16.87 14.59 -12.10
N VAL A 106 16.87 14.34 -10.79
CA VAL A 106 16.30 13.12 -10.18
C VAL A 106 14.79 13.24 -9.93
N LEU A 107 14.27 14.45 -9.68
CA LEU A 107 12.84 14.68 -9.40
C LEU A 107 11.90 14.10 -10.48
N PRO A 108 12.13 14.29 -11.79
CA PRO A 108 11.30 13.68 -12.84
C PRO A 108 11.33 12.15 -12.82
N LYS A 109 12.47 11.53 -12.48
CA LYS A 109 12.59 10.06 -12.41
C LYS A 109 11.71 9.48 -11.30
N MET A 110 11.50 10.24 -10.23
CA MET A 110 10.60 9.87 -9.15
C MET A 110 9.12 10.13 -9.47
N SER A 111 8.79 10.66 -10.65
CA SER A 111 7.43 11.08 -11.02
C SER A 111 6.86 12.18 -10.11
N CYS A 112 7.72 13.14 -9.70
CA CYS A 112 7.26 14.34 -8.99
C CYS A 112 6.37 15.19 -9.92
N PRO A 113 5.13 15.56 -9.52
CA PRO A 113 4.25 16.40 -10.34
C PRO A 113 4.62 17.89 -10.32
N HIS A 114 5.53 18.29 -9.44
CA HIS A 114 5.94 19.67 -9.22
C HIS A 114 7.32 19.91 -9.83
N LEU A 115 7.42 20.93 -10.67
CA LEU A 115 8.66 21.35 -11.30
C LEU A 115 9.36 22.38 -10.43
N ILE A 116 10.65 22.16 -10.17
CA ILE A 116 11.52 23.12 -9.49
C ILE A 116 12.74 23.35 -10.34
N GLU A 117 13.14 24.62 -10.46
CA GLU A 117 14.39 25.00 -11.10
C GLU A 117 15.51 25.16 -10.04
N PRO A 118 16.79 24.88 -10.39
CA PRO A 118 17.91 25.01 -9.45
C PRO A 118 18.01 26.40 -8.80
N HIS A 119 17.65 27.46 -9.54
CA HIS A 119 17.68 28.83 -9.04
C HIS A 119 16.69 29.05 -7.89
N GLN A 120 15.57 28.33 -7.84
CA GLN A 120 14.55 28.46 -6.78
C GLN A 120 15.08 27.89 -5.46
N ILE A 121 15.84 26.79 -5.53
CA ILE A 121 16.49 26.17 -4.36
C ILE A 121 17.62 27.07 -3.85
N GLN A 122 18.43 27.62 -4.75
CA GLN A 122 19.51 28.54 -4.39
C GLN A 122 18.99 29.88 -3.86
N GLY A 123 17.90 30.38 -4.44
CA GLY A 123 17.22 31.62 -4.03
C GLY A 123 16.38 31.49 -2.76
N LEU A 124 16.32 30.29 -2.16
CA LEU A 124 15.52 30.00 -0.95
C LEU A 124 14.04 30.37 -1.10
N ASP A 125 13.46 30.04 -2.26
CA ASP A 125 12.04 30.26 -2.51
C ASP A 125 11.18 29.15 -1.88
N PHE A 126 10.93 29.27 -0.57
CA PHE A 126 10.23 28.28 0.24
C PHE A 126 8.79 28.03 -0.23
N ILE A 127 8.13 29.00 -0.87
CA ILE A 127 6.77 28.84 -1.41
C ILE A 127 6.73 27.73 -2.46
N ASN A 128 7.67 27.76 -3.40
CA ASN A 128 7.75 26.76 -4.48
C ASN A 128 8.44 25.46 -4.03
N ILE A 129 9.34 25.53 -3.04
CA ILE A 129 10.01 24.34 -2.47
C ILE A 129 9.05 23.50 -1.61
N PHE A 130 8.13 24.14 -0.88
CA PHE A 130 7.20 23.48 0.03
C PHE A 130 6.44 22.29 -0.59
N PRO A 131 5.73 22.41 -1.72
CA PRO A 131 4.97 21.31 -2.30
C PRO A 131 5.86 20.13 -2.72
N VAL A 132 7.11 20.38 -3.14
CA VAL A 132 8.05 19.32 -3.48
C VAL A 132 8.51 18.57 -2.24
N ILE A 133 8.83 19.28 -1.16
CA ILE A 133 9.20 18.61 0.10
C ILE A 133 8.03 17.83 0.67
N GLN A 134 6.81 18.37 0.64
CA GLN A 134 5.63 17.65 1.12
C GLN A 134 5.43 16.35 0.35
N TRP A 135 5.57 16.39 -0.98
CA TRP A 135 5.48 15.20 -1.83
C TRP A 135 6.62 14.21 -1.54
N LEU A 136 7.87 14.69 -1.47
CA LEU A 136 9.06 13.87 -1.19
C LEU A 136 8.95 13.17 0.16
N VAL A 137 8.53 13.90 1.20
CA VAL A 137 8.38 13.35 2.55
C VAL A 137 7.32 12.26 2.55
N LYS A 138 6.14 12.53 1.98
CA LYS A 138 5.07 11.53 1.85
C LYS A 138 5.57 10.26 1.17
N ARG A 139 6.20 10.42 0.00
CA ARG A 139 6.75 9.31 -0.79
C ARG A 139 7.82 8.52 -0.03
N SER A 140 8.70 9.23 0.68
CA SER A 140 9.79 8.61 1.45
C SER A 140 9.27 7.78 2.62
N VAL A 141 8.22 8.24 3.30
CA VAL A 141 7.61 7.52 4.43
C VAL A 141 6.93 6.25 3.94
N GLU A 142 6.20 6.32 2.82
CA GLU A 142 5.60 5.15 2.17
C GLU A 142 6.67 4.12 1.78
N ASN A 143 7.77 4.54 1.13
CA ASN A 143 8.83 3.61 0.72
C ASN A 143 9.55 2.97 1.91
N ARG A 144 9.81 3.73 2.99
CA ARG A 144 10.40 3.16 4.23
C ARG A 144 9.46 2.15 4.88
N ALA A 145 8.16 2.41 4.92
CA ALA A 145 7.19 1.46 5.46
C ALA A 145 7.15 0.17 4.63
N GLU A 146 7.14 0.27 3.30
CA GLU A 146 7.19 -0.88 2.40
C GLU A 146 8.50 -1.67 2.56
N ARG A 147 9.65 -0.97 2.62
CA ARG A 147 10.96 -1.59 2.82
C ARG A 147 11.05 -2.27 4.19
N ALA A 148 10.54 -1.65 5.24
CA ALA A 148 10.50 -2.24 6.58
C ALA A 148 9.66 -3.52 6.61
N GLU A 149 8.51 -3.53 5.94
CA GLU A 149 7.66 -4.72 5.85
C GLU A 149 8.30 -5.82 5.00
N LYS A 150 8.96 -5.48 3.89
CA LYS A 150 9.78 -6.42 3.10
C LYS A 150 10.92 -7.01 3.93
N LEU A 151 11.63 -6.19 4.70
CA LEU A 151 12.71 -6.66 5.56
C LEU A 151 12.19 -7.57 6.69
N LYS A 152 11.06 -7.20 7.30
CA LYS A 152 10.42 -8.00 8.35
C LYS A 152 9.94 -9.35 7.83
N SER A 153 9.22 -9.36 6.71
CA SER A 153 8.78 -10.61 6.07
C SER A 153 9.96 -11.48 5.64
N PHE A 154 11.04 -10.89 5.14
CA PHE A 154 12.30 -11.59 4.87
C PHE A 154 12.92 -12.17 6.14
N ALA A 155 13.01 -11.40 7.22
CA ALA A 155 13.57 -11.86 8.49
C ALA A 155 12.74 -13.01 9.10
N VAL A 156 11.41 -12.92 9.04
CA VAL A 156 10.49 -14.00 9.46
C VAL A 156 10.66 -15.23 8.58
N GLY A 157 10.79 -15.05 7.26
CA GLY A 157 11.06 -16.14 6.32
C GLY A 157 12.39 -16.84 6.62
N GLN A 158 13.46 -16.08 6.84
CA GLN A 158 14.77 -16.62 7.19
C GLN A 158 14.75 -17.32 8.55
N PHE A 159 14.03 -16.77 9.53
CA PHE A 159 13.83 -17.41 10.82
C PHE A 159 13.14 -18.76 10.65
N HIS A 160 12.04 -18.86 9.90
CA HIS A 160 11.35 -20.13 9.67
C HIS A 160 12.18 -21.17 8.88
N ASN A 161 13.12 -20.70 8.05
CA ASN A 161 14.04 -21.57 7.32
C ASN A 161 15.08 -22.21 8.25
N HIS A 162 15.68 -21.42 9.13
CA HIS A 162 16.79 -21.86 9.98
C HIS A 162 16.35 -22.36 11.37
N PHE A 163 15.26 -21.83 11.91
CA PHE A 163 14.76 -22.14 13.24
C PHE A 163 13.32 -22.64 13.16
N LYS A 164 13.12 -23.92 13.51
CA LYS A 164 11.80 -24.52 13.70
C LYS A 164 11.66 -24.88 15.16
N LEU A 165 10.69 -24.28 15.85
CA LEU A 165 10.36 -24.68 17.21
C LEU A 165 9.88 -26.14 17.20
N GLN A 166 10.16 -26.88 18.28
CA GLN A 166 9.70 -28.27 18.41
C GLN A 166 8.17 -28.37 18.35
N VAL A 167 7.46 -27.37 18.87
CA VAL A 167 5.99 -27.25 18.77
C VAL A 167 5.55 -27.13 17.31
N ASP A 168 6.25 -26.34 16.50
CA ASP A 168 5.93 -26.14 15.08
C ASP A 168 6.21 -27.39 14.25
N LYS A 169 7.24 -28.17 14.59
CA LYS A 169 7.50 -29.47 13.96
C LYS A 169 6.35 -30.45 14.20
N VAL A 170 5.91 -30.59 15.46
CA VAL A 170 4.80 -31.47 15.82
C VAL A 170 3.49 -31.02 15.17
N ALA A 171 3.21 -29.72 15.13
CA ALA A 171 2.04 -29.17 14.45
C ALA A 171 2.09 -29.43 12.94
N LYS A 172 3.26 -29.23 12.31
CA LYS A 172 3.46 -29.48 10.87
C LYS A 172 3.28 -30.97 10.52
N GLU A 173 3.81 -31.87 11.33
CA GLU A 173 3.64 -33.33 11.16
C GLU A 173 2.18 -33.77 11.34
N LYS A 174 1.44 -33.16 12.26
CA LYS A 174 0.00 -33.39 12.38
C LYS A 174 -0.73 -32.91 11.13
N ASN A 175 -0.41 -31.72 10.64
CA ASN A 175 -1.02 -31.15 9.43
C ASN A 175 -0.71 -31.98 8.17
N THR A 176 0.51 -32.50 8.01
CA THR A 176 0.82 -33.40 6.88
C THR A 176 0.02 -34.69 6.95
N LYS A 177 -0.09 -35.30 8.14
CA LYS A 177 -0.93 -36.50 8.33
C LYS A 177 -2.41 -36.23 8.07
N VAL A 178 -2.92 -35.06 8.47
CA VAL A 178 -4.30 -34.64 8.16
C VAL A 178 -4.50 -34.50 6.66
N LEU A 179 -3.57 -33.85 5.94
CA LEU A 179 -3.64 -33.70 4.48
C LEU A 179 -3.59 -35.06 3.77
N GLU A 180 -2.67 -35.95 4.15
CA GLU A 180 -2.60 -37.30 3.60
C GLU A 180 -3.90 -38.10 3.86
N ASN A 181 -4.51 -37.93 5.04
CA ASN A 181 -5.77 -38.59 5.35
C ASN A 181 -6.93 -38.00 4.53
N ILE A 182 -6.97 -36.69 4.33
CA ILE A 182 -7.95 -36.03 3.47
C ILE A 182 -7.79 -36.54 2.03
N GLU A 183 -6.56 -36.62 1.52
CA GLU A 183 -6.28 -37.13 0.17
C GLU A 183 -6.70 -38.61 0.03
N LYS A 184 -6.40 -39.46 1.02
CA LYS A 184 -6.86 -40.85 1.05
C LYS A 184 -8.38 -40.95 1.04
N ILE A 185 -9.08 -40.15 1.86
CA ILE A 185 -10.55 -40.13 1.90
C ILE A 185 -11.12 -39.63 0.57
N GLN A 186 -10.57 -38.55 0.01
CA GLN A 186 -10.97 -38.04 -1.30
C GLN A 186 -10.81 -39.09 -2.39
N ASN A 187 -9.71 -39.84 -2.38
CA ASN A 187 -9.47 -40.92 -3.35
C ASN A 187 -10.36 -42.16 -3.12
N LEU A 188 -10.67 -42.49 -1.86
CA LEU A 188 -11.55 -43.62 -1.51
C LEU A 188 -13.01 -43.35 -1.89
N TYR A 189 -13.48 -42.12 -1.69
CA TYR A 189 -14.84 -41.69 -2.02
C TYR A 189 -14.92 -40.95 -3.36
N ALA A 190 -13.84 -40.95 -4.15
CA ALA A 190 -13.84 -40.37 -5.48
C ALA A 190 -14.87 -41.12 -6.34
N PRO A 191 -15.78 -40.41 -7.02
CA PRO A 191 -16.77 -41.05 -7.88
C PRO A 191 -16.05 -41.75 -9.03
N ARG A 192 -16.01 -43.08 -8.98
CA ARG A 192 -15.38 -43.91 -10.01
C ARG A 192 -16.45 -44.35 -11.01
N ARG A 193 -16.26 -43.97 -12.27
CA ARG A 193 -17.14 -44.38 -13.37
C ARG A 193 -16.88 -45.85 -13.71
N GLU A 194 -17.83 -46.72 -13.40
CA GLU A 194 -17.77 -48.17 -13.65
C GLU A 194 -18.25 -48.54 -15.05
N PHE A 195 -19.25 -47.81 -15.56
CA PHE A 195 -19.85 -48.09 -16.88
C PHE A 195 -19.72 -46.89 -17.81
N LYS A 196 -19.57 -47.17 -19.11
CA LYS A 196 -19.48 -46.16 -20.17
C LYS A 196 -20.61 -46.35 -21.18
N LYS A 197 -21.40 -45.31 -21.43
CA LYS A 197 -22.40 -45.31 -22.51
C LYS A 197 -21.75 -45.68 -23.85
N LYS A 198 -22.37 -46.61 -24.58
CA LYS A 198 -21.99 -46.94 -25.96
C LYS A 198 -22.44 -45.78 -26.85
N SER A 199 -21.51 -45.21 -27.63
CA SER A 199 -21.70 -43.97 -28.40
C SER A 199 -22.77 -44.02 -29.50
N SER A 200 -23.46 -45.15 -29.67
CA SER A 200 -24.45 -45.37 -30.74
C SER A 200 -25.90 -45.06 -30.36
N ALA A 201 -26.20 -44.71 -29.10
CA ALA A 201 -27.54 -44.33 -28.68
C ALA A 201 -27.71 -42.80 -28.80
N GLY A 202 -28.12 -42.37 -29.98
CA GLY A 202 -28.40 -40.97 -30.34
C GLY A 202 -29.55 -40.37 -29.54
N SER A 203 -29.27 -39.23 -28.91
CA SER A 203 -30.04 -37.99 -29.02
C SER A 203 -31.58 -38.07 -29.07
N ALA A 204 -32.23 -38.54 -27.99
CA ALA A 204 -33.60 -38.15 -27.59
C ALA A 204 -33.95 -38.77 -26.22
N GLU A 205 -33.09 -38.60 -25.20
CA GLU A 205 -33.38 -39.15 -23.86
C GLU A 205 -33.91 -38.05 -22.94
N ASP A 206 -35.07 -38.31 -22.33
CA ASP A 206 -35.66 -37.53 -21.23
C ASP A 206 -34.63 -37.23 -20.14
N GLU A 207 -34.76 -36.09 -19.46
CA GLU A 207 -33.87 -35.66 -18.37
C GLU A 207 -33.73 -36.72 -17.28
N LEU A 208 -34.84 -37.36 -16.90
CA LEU A 208 -34.88 -38.45 -15.93
C LEU A 208 -34.04 -39.65 -16.39
N THR A 209 -34.04 -39.94 -17.69
CA THR A 209 -33.29 -41.04 -18.29
C THR A 209 -31.79 -40.73 -18.29
N ARG A 210 -31.41 -39.48 -18.59
CA ARG A 210 -30.00 -39.03 -18.48
C ARG A 210 -29.48 -39.16 -17.05
N VAL A 211 -30.24 -38.65 -16.08
CA VAL A 211 -29.88 -38.74 -14.65
C VAL A 211 -29.74 -40.20 -14.23
N ARG A 212 -30.68 -41.06 -14.62
CA ARG A 212 -30.65 -42.49 -14.32
C ARG A 212 -29.43 -43.18 -14.92
N ILE A 213 -29.07 -42.86 -16.15
CA ILE A 213 -27.86 -43.41 -16.80
C ILE A 213 -26.61 -42.93 -16.07
N THR A 214 -26.49 -41.65 -15.75
CA THR A 214 -25.34 -41.13 -14.99
C THR A 214 -25.21 -41.79 -13.62
N LEU A 215 -26.30 -41.98 -12.88
CA LEU A 215 -26.30 -42.70 -11.61
C LEU A 215 -25.82 -44.16 -11.77
N LEU A 216 -26.30 -44.85 -12.81
CA LEU A 216 -25.85 -46.20 -13.16
C LEU A 216 -24.36 -46.24 -13.53
N GLU A 217 -23.84 -45.23 -14.22
CA GLU A 217 -22.43 -45.14 -14.60
C GLU A 217 -21.49 -45.08 -13.39
N PHE A 218 -21.96 -44.55 -12.26
CA PHE A 218 -21.23 -44.49 -10.99
C PHE A 218 -21.65 -45.58 -9.98
N GLY A 219 -22.31 -46.65 -10.44
CA GLY A 219 -22.58 -47.85 -9.63
C GLY A 219 -23.82 -47.77 -8.75
N ASP A 220 -24.66 -46.75 -8.87
CA ASP A 220 -25.95 -46.70 -8.16
C ASP A 220 -26.93 -47.68 -8.81
N LYS A 221 -27.04 -48.88 -8.22
CA LYS A 221 -27.91 -49.97 -8.68
C LYS A 221 -29.41 -49.73 -8.40
N GLY A 222 -29.83 -48.48 -8.15
CA GLY A 222 -31.24 -48.12 -8.00
C GLY A 222 -31.84 -48.46 -6.63
N ARG A 223 -31.02 -48.45 -5.56
CA ARG A 223 -31.49 -48.77 -4.20
C ARG A 223 -32.50 -47.73 -3.66
N LEU A 224 -32.59 -46.55 -4.27
CA LEU A 224 -33.54 -45.49 -3.86
C LEU A 224 -34.94 -45.58 -4.48
N LEU A 225 -35.22 -46.55 -5.37
CA LEU A 225 -36.52 -46.63 -6.08
C LEU A 225 -37.34 -47.90 -5.80
N ALA A 226 -36.86 -48.81 -4.93
CA ALA A 226 -37.53 -50.10 -4.67
C ALA A 226 -38.53 -50.08 -3.50
N THR A 227 -38.80 -48.94 -2.86
CA THR A 227 -39.58 -48.92 -1.60
C THR A 227 -41.04 -48.48 -1.73
N ASN A 228 -41.59 -48.33 -2.94
CA ASN A 228 -42.97 -47.83 -3.06
C ASN A 228 -43.85 -48.54 -4.10
N ARG A 229 -43.81 -49.88 -4.15
CA ARG A 229 -44.73 -50.65 -5.02
C ARG A 229 -45.53 -51.77 -4.35
N GLN A 230 -45.47 -51.92 -3.03
CA GLN A 230 -46.18 -53.00 -2.31
C GLN A 230 -47.09 -52.54 -1.16
N LYS A 231 -47.41 -51.25 -1.02
CA LYS A 231 -48.32 -50.76 0.04
C LYS A 231 -49.75 -50.46 -0.40
N SER A 232 -50.12 -50.78 -1.64
CA SER A 232 -51.42 -50.39 -2.23
C SER A 232 -52.45 -51.52 -2.38
N THR A 233 -52.19 -52.76 -1.96
CA THR A 233 -53.11 -53.90 -2.21
C THR A 233 -53.58 -54.68 -1.00
N GLU A 234 -53.20 -54.34 0.24
CA GLU A 234 -53.65 -55.10 1.43
C GLU A 234 -54.58 -54.32 2.36
N LYS A 235 -54.99 -53.09 2.01
CA LYS A 235 -55.85 -52.25 2.85
C LYS A 235 -57.33 -52.22 2.43
N SER A 236 -57.81 -53.27 1.77
CA SER A 236 -59.20 -53.38 1.30
C SER A 236 -59.92 -54.67 1.72
N LEU A 237 -59.39 -55.44 2.67
CA LEU A 237 -60.03 -56.69 3.13
C LEU A 237 -60.12 -56.84 4.66
N SER A 238 -59.77 -55.82 5.45
CA SER A 238 -59.87 -55.88 6.92
C SER A 238 -60.90 -54.93 7.53
N THR A 239 -61.70 -54.25 6.72
CA THR A 239 -62.73 -53.31 7.19
C THR A 239 -64.12 -53.92 7.40
N GLU A 240 -64.36 -55.19 7.06
CA GLU A 240 -65.69 -55.81 7.21
C GLU A 240 -65.83 -56.74 8.43
N GLU A 241 -64.74 -57.11 9.13
CA GLU A 241 -64.81 -58.03 10.30
C GLU A 241 -64.78 -57.33 11.67
N MET A 242 -64.79 -55.98 11.74
CA MET A 242 -64.80 -55.24 13.01
C MET A 242 -66.12 -54.52 13.33
N GLU A 243 -67.18 -54.68 12.54
CA GLU A 243 -68.47 -54.01 12.78
C GLU A 243 -69.55 -54.90 13.45
N GLU A 244 -69.29 -56.20 13.65
CA GLU A 244 -70.26 -57.13 14.28
C GLU A 244 -69.97 -57.48 15.76
N LYS A 245 -69.04 -56.77 16.44
CA LYS A 245 -68.73 -57.03 17.86
C LYS A 245 -68.77 -55.80 18.77
N ALA A 246 -69.47 -54.75 18.38
CA ALA A 246 -69.64 -53.54 19.20
C ALA A 246 -71.11 -53.23 19.56
N SER A 247 -71.99 -54.24 19.59
CA SER A 247 -73.39 -54.05 20.02
C SER A 247 -73.84 -54.99 21.14
N GLU A 248 -72.92 -55.53 21.95
CA GLU A 248 -73.31 -56.28 23.15
C GLU A 248 -72.27 -56.07 24.25
N VAL A 249 -72.48 -55.02 25.03
CA VAL A 249 -72.29 -54.87 26.49
C VAL A 249 -72.28 -53.36 26.76
N ASP A 250 -73.47 -52.81 27.02
CA ASP A 250 -73.77 -51.81 28.05
C ASP A 250 -75.28 -51.50 27.98
N GLU A 251 -76.10 -52.42 28.52
CA GLU A 251 -77.16 -52.23 29.56
C GLU A 251 -77.95 -53.52 29.78
#